data_AF-A0A6V7V632-F1
#
_entry.id   AF-A0A6V7V632-F1
#
_cell.length_a   1.000
_cell.length_b   1.000
_cell.length_c   1.000
_cell.angle_alpha   90.00
_cell.angle_beta   90.00
_cell.angle_gamma   90.00
#
_symmetry.space_group_name_H-M   'P 1'
#
loop_
_entity.id
_entity.type
_entity.pdbx_description
1 polymer ?
#
loop_
_entity_poly.entity_id
_entity_poly.type
_entity_poly.pdbx_seq_one_letter_code
_entity_poly.pdbx_strand_id
1 'polypeptide(L)'
;MGGVNMMIRGFSKNEIQKGIEKAKNRLKSSLNEAIDSGSSLEYSQGIRLRQEKQDASEILDSVSRHAAIERIEEPGFKPCSFKSDADSARMSSTTTKSSENTTNLFTSSSITHHDRAMFGPLWASKQIAEKSKNKKEVVKKRDKDENKEENKKEEATVLASRFPLAHEKLSEDPEARNQRWLELFRERRRMAIEGIFYSRYTTISAIEILMIYRRLFSFLIQNVRHYSLESSNNYKNVRVRFAPSPTGQLHLGSLRTALFNYLFAKKYGGSFLLRIEDTDRDRLVEGTQNEFENVLSYFGLNLDEGPSIDGNFGPYVQSERCEIYKNEVERLIEKNKAYKCFCSVERLDILRRKALNEKKIPRYDRHCRNLSKEEVVAREKNGEIPVVRFKYDAGEMSFKDTVFGVYSTSWDEVDFIILKRDGFPTYHFANVVDDHYMEISDVIRGSEWLLSTPKHLNLYEAFNWKEPRFTHLPLITEDGKNKLSKRKSHAFVSYYTNLGYLPLAVLNFLLRNGSGIKEYNLHKLYTIDEMITNFDQNLIGRSTFMLDLKELDRYGRMAFQASDFEKDLLPCIKKQFSLLPETTKTSINPQLLTSSYFNKVISFLHLNEEKFCKMSDITTVFFD
;
A
#
# COMPACT_ATOMS: atom_id res chain seq x y z
N MET A 1 -49.18 -39.18 -1.91
CA MET A 1 -48.32 -39.91 -0.95
C MET A 1 -48.34 -41.42 -1.23
N GLY A 2 -47.75 -41.89 -2.34
CA GLY A 2 -47.74 -43.34 -2.61
C GLY A 2 -46.76 -43.87 -3.66
N GLY A 3 -46.16 -43.02 -4.51
CA GLY A 3 -45.36 -43.49 -5.65
C GLY A 3 -43.86 -43.17 -5.66
N VAL A 4 -43.34 -42.38 -4.72
CA VAL A 4 -41.94 -41.88 -4.78
C VAL A 4 -41.03 -42.47 -3.69
N ASN A 5 -41.60 -43.20 -2.72
CA ASN A 5 -40.85 -43.88 -1.65
C ASN A 5 -40.09 -45.14 -2.11
N MET A 6 -40.07 -45.46 -3.42
CA MET A 6 -39.49 -46.70 -3.94
C MET A 6 -38.26 -46.52 -4.85
N MET A 7 -37.83 -45.29 -5.17
CA MET A 7 -36.66 -45.05 -6.05
C MET A 7 -35.41 -44.48 -5.36
N ILE A 8 -35.43 -44.27 -4.03
CA ILE A 8 -34.24 -43.87 -3.27
C ILE A 8 -33.97 -44.90 -2.15
N ARG A 9 -34.04 -46.18 -2.50
CA ARG A 9 -33.49 -47.30 -1.71
C ARG A 9 -32.36 -48.03 -2.45
N GLY A 10 -31.83 -47.43 -3.52
CA GLY A 10 -30.91 -48.10 -4.44
C GLY A 10 -29.43 -47.72 -4.34
N PHE A 11 -29.07 -46.63 -3.65
CA PHE A 11 -27.68 -46.20 -3.58
C PHE A 11 -27.08 -46.54 -2.22
N SER A 12 -26.08 -47.42 -2.24
CA SER A 12 -25.31 -47.74 -1.05
C SER A 12 -24.57 -46.50 -0.54
N LYS A 13 -24.31 -46.42 0.78
CA LYS A 13 -23.47 -45.36 1.38
C LYS A 13 -22.18 -45.14 0.59
N ASN A 14 -21.62 -46.22 0.04
CA ASN A 14 -20.40 -46.19 -0.78
C ASN A 14 -20.57 -45.47 -2.12
N GLU A 15 -21.74 -45.51 -2.76
CA GLU A 15 -21.97 -44.81 -4.03
C GLU A 15 -22.16 -43.30 -3.83
N ILE A 16 -22.80 -42.92 -2.72
CA ILE A 16 -22.92 -41.52 -2.30
C ILE A 16 -21.53 -40.97 -1.94
N GLN A 17 -20.72 -41.75 -1.20
CA GLN A 17 -19.33 -41.38 -0.90
C GLN A 17 -18.48 -41.24 -2.16
N LYS A 18 -18.60 -42.17 -3.13
CA LYS A 18 -17.92 -42.07 -4.43
C LYS A 18 -18.35 -40.83 -5.23
N GLY A 19 -19.63 -40.46 -5.17
CA GLY A 19 -20.16 -39.25 -5.80
C GLY A 19 -19.56 -37.97 -5.18
N ILE A 20 -19.48 -37.93 -3.86
CA ILE A 20 -18.87 -36.83 -3.09
C ILE A 20 -17.37 -36.73 -3.39
N GLU A 21 -16.66 -37.85 -3.43
CA GLU A 21 -15.22 -37.87 -3.72
C GLU A 21 -14.92 -37.41 -5.15
N LYS A 22 -15.77 -37.80 -6.11
CA LYS A 22 -15.68 -37.36 -7.51
C LYS A 22 -15.96 -35.87 -7.67
N ALA A 23 -16.90 -35.32 -6.89
CA ALA A 23 -17.18 -33.88 -6.86
C ALA A 23 -16.03 -33.09 -6.22
N LYS A 24 -15.47 -33.59 -5.10
CA LYS A 24 -14.27 -33.01 -4.46
C LYS A 24 -13.07 -32.97 -5.41
N ASN A 25 -12.82 -34.05 -6.14
CA ASN A 25 -11.70 -34.13 -7.08
C ASN A 25 -11.87 -33.17 -8.26
N ARG A 26 -13.09 -32.97 -8.77
CA ARG A 26 -13.39 -31.96 -9.80
C ARG A 26 -13.19 -30.54 -9.29
N LEU A 27 -13.66 -30.25 -8.07
CA LEU A 27 -13.44 -28.95 -7.41
C LEU A 27 -11.95 -28.68 -7.19
N LYS A 28 -11.19 -29.69 -6.77
CA LYS A 28 -9.74 -29.59 -6.58
C LYS A 28 -9.01 -29.36 -7.90
N SER A 29 -9.43 -30.03 -8.98
CA SER A 29 -8.90 -29.80 -10.33
C SER A 29 -9.18 -28.38 -10.82
N SER A 30 -10.40 -27.89 -10.69
CA SER A 30 -10.76 -26.52 -11.10
C SER A 30 -10.14 -25.44 -10.21
N LEU A 31 -9.91 -25.73 -8.92
CA LEU A 31 -9.18 -24.84 -8.02
C LEU A 31 -7.70 -24.79 -8.40
N ASN A 32 -7.10 -25.93 -8.76
CA ASN A 32 -5.73 -25.97 -9.26
C ASN A 32 -5.60 -25.24 -10.61
N GLU A 33 -6.55 -25.40 -11.53
CA GLU A 33 -6.59 -24.61 -12.78
C GLU A 33 -6.79 -23.10 -12.53
N ALA A 34 -7.55 -22.73 -11.50
CA ALA A 34 -7.73 -21.32 -11.08
C ALA A 34 -6.48 -20.74 -10.38
N ILE A 35 -5.72 -21.58 -9.68
CA ILE A 35 -4.44 -21.23 -9.07
C ILE A 35 -3.35 -21.10 -10.16
N ASP A 36 -3.32 -22.02 -11.12
CA ASP A 36 -2.38 -22.00 -12.26
C ASP A 36 -2.65 -20.83 -13.23
N SER A 37 -3.87 -20.28 -13.23
CA SER A 37 -4.24 -19.08 -14.01
C SER A 37 -4.09 -17.75 -13.25
N GLY A 38 -3.49 -17.76 -12.06
CA GLY A 38 -2.92 -16.57 -11.42
C GLY A 38 -3.91 -15.47 -10.99
N SER A 39 -5.20 -15.77 -10.80
CA SER A 39 -6.18 -14.76 -10.38
C SER A 39 -6.15 -14.53 -8.85
N SER A 40 -5.48 -13.47 -8.41
CA SER A 40 -5.51 -12.97 -7.04
C SER A 40 -6.81 -12.20 -6.76
N LEU A 41 -7.66 -12.73 -5.89
CA LEU A 41 -8.93 -12.14 -5.43
C LEU A 41 -8.67 -11.10 -4.31
N GLU A 42 -9.05 -9.82 -4.52
CA GLU A 42 -9.01 -8.79 -3.47
C GLU A 42 -10.38 -8.23 -3.02
N TYR A 43 -10.49 -8.21 -1.69
CA TYR A 43 -11.11 -7.29 -0.71
C TYR A 43 -12.59 -6.84 -0.78
N SER A 44 -13.27 -6.76 -1.91
CA SER A 44 -14.74 -6.49 -1.86
C SER A 44 -15.55 -7.74 -1.47
N GLN A 45 -14.93 -8.92 -1.57
CA GLN A 45 -15.46 -10.17 -1.03
C GLN A 45 -15.05 -10.43 0.43
N GLY A 46 -14.22 -9.58 1.07
CA GLY A 46 -13.67 -9.83 2.41
C GLY A 46 -14.69 -9.86 3.55
N ILE A 47 -15.86 -9.21 3.40
CA ILE A 47 -16.92 -9.24 4.41
C ILE A 47 -17.83 -10.46 4.21
N ARG A 48 -18.10 -10.85 2.95
CA ARG A 48 -18.97 -11.99 2.61
C ARG A 48 -18.25 -13.34 2.71
N LEU A 49 -16.98 -13.40 2.30
CA LEU A 49 -16.10 -14.56 2.51
C LEU A 49 -15.73 -14.76 3.99
N ARG A 50 -15.79 -13.72 4.84
CA ARG A 50 -15.66 -13.90 6.30
C ARG A 50 -16.88 -14.62 6.88
N GLN A 51 -18.09 -14.27 6.43
CA GLN A 51 -19.31 -14.97 6.80
C GLN A 51 -19.27 -16.44 6.31
N GLU A 52 -18.90 -16.66 5.05
CA GLU A 52 -18.84 -18.01 4.46
C GLU A 52 -17.67 -18.86 4.99
N LYS A 53 -16.51 -18.27 5.33
CA LYS A 53 -15.43 -18.96 6.07
C LYS A 53 -15.84 -19.29 7.49
N GLN A 54 -16.64 -18.45 8.14
CA GLN A 54 -17.12 -18.69 9.49
C GLN A 54 -18.12 -19.84 9.49
N ASP A 55 -19.04 -19.89 8.52
CA ASP A 55 -19.97 -21.00 8.33
C ASP A 55 -19.26 -22.31 7.95
N ALA A 56 -18.25 -22.25 7.06
CA ALA A 56 -17.45 -23.42 6.69
C ALA A 56 -16.54 -23.90 7.84
N SER A 57 -15.99 -22.98 8.63
CA SER A 57 -15.23 -23.28 9.85
C SER A 57 -16.13 -23.89 10.92
N GLU A 58 -17.37 -23.45 11.06
CA GLU A 58 -18.33 -24.03 12.01
C GLU A 58 -18.75 -25.45 11.59
N ILE A 59 -18.88 -25.71 10.29
CA ILE A 59 -19.14 -27.05 9.73
C ILE A 59 -17.91 -27.96 9.90
N LEU A 60 -16.69 -27.49 9.63
CA LEU A 60 -15.45 -28.26 9.85
C LEU A 60 -15.17 -28.49 11.34
N ASP A 61 -15.45 -27.50 12.21
CA ASP A 61 -15.40 -27.67 13.66
C ASP A 61 -16.47 -28.65 14.12
N SER A 62 -17.66 -28.68 13.51
CA SER A 62 -18.70 -29.66 13.83
C SER A 62 -18.25 -31.08 13.49
N VAL A 63 -17.61 -31.28 12.33
CA VAL A 63 -17.07 -32.58 11.89
C VAL A 63 -15.84 -32.98 12.73
N SER A 64 -14.99 -32.04 13.10
CA SER A 64 -13.82 -32.29 13.97
C SER A 64 -14.22 -32.56 15.42
N ARG A 65 -15.27 -31.89 15.91
CA ARG A 65 -15.93 -32.20 17.18
C ARG A 65 -16.51 -33.62 17.19
N HIS A 66 -17.13 -34.07 16.10
CA HIS A 66 -17.62 -35.45 15.97
C HIS A 66 -16.47 -36.48 15.96
N ALA A 67 -15.38 -36.22 15.24
CA ALA A 67 -14.21 -37.11 15.18
C ALA A 67 -13.41 -37.17 16.49
N ALA A 68 -13.42 -36.10 17.30
CA ALA A 68 -12.80 -36.07 18.62
C ALA A 68 -13.67 -36.78 19.69
N ILE A 69 -14.99 -36.83 19.50
CA ILE A 69 -15.94 -37.52 20.38
C ILE A 69 -15.84 -39.05 20.23
N GLU A 70 -15.52 -39.57 19.03
CA GLU A 70 -15.38 -41.01 18.79
C GLU A 70 -14.12 -41.63 19.44
N ARG A 71 -13.03 -40.87 19.64
CA ARG A 71 -11.75 -41.38 20.20
C ARG A 71 -11.74 -41.59 21.71
N ILE A 72 -12.79 -41.15 22.42
CA ILE A 72 -12.83 -41.15 23.89
C ILE A 72 -13.32 -42.50 24.46
N GLU A 73 -13.90 -43.36 23.62
CA GLU A 73 -14.30 -44.72 24.02
C GLU A 73 -13.21 -45.78 23.79
N GLU A 74 -11.99 -45.38 23.39
CA GLU A 74 -10.84 -46.28 23.27
C GLU A 74 -10.28 -46.66 24.67
N PRO A 75 -10.13 -47.96 24.99
CA PRO A 75 -9.56 -48.39 26.26
C PRO A 75 -8.10 -47.93 26.39
N GLY A 76 -7.81 -47.11 27.41
CA GLY A 76 -6.45 -46.61 27.69
C GLY A 76 -6.24 -45.10 27.50
N PHE A 77 -7.28 -44.34 27.15
CA PHE A 77 -7.19 -42.88 27.08
C PHE A 77 -6.84 -42.25 28.45
N LYS A 78 -5.65 -41.64 28.55
CA LYS A 78 -5.22 -40.83 29.70
C LYS A 78 -5.19 -39.35 29.29
N PRO A 79 -5.93 -38.45 29.96
CA PRO A 79 -5.91 -37.03 29.64
C PRO A 79 -4.61 -36.39 30.17
N CYS A 80 -3.50 -36.58 29.46
CA CYS A 80 -2.23 -35.93 29.74
C CYS A 80 -1.72 -35.19 28.49
N SER A 81 -2.22 -33.98 28.27
CA SER A 81 -1.53 -32.87 27.57
C SER A 81 -2.43 -31.64 27.40
N PHE A 82 -3.08 -31.20 28.49
CA PHE A 82 -3.60 -29.83 28.56
C PHE A 82 -2.58 -28.96 29.29
N LYS A 83 -1.49 -28.59 28.60
CA LYS A 83 -0.61 -27.51 29.08
C LYS A 83 -1.25 -26.19 28.63
N SER A 84 -1.64 -25.35 29.59
CA SER A 84 -1.93 -23.95 29.32
C SER A 84 -0.60 -23.21 29.12
N ASP A 85 -0.53 -22.30 28.14
CA ASP A 85 0.67 -21.48 27.82
C ASP A 85 1.03 -20.44 28.91
N ALA A 86 0.70 -20.69 30.18
CA ALA A 86 1.07 -19.86 31.32
C ALA A 86 2.39 -20.29 31.98
N ASP A 87 2.87 -21.51 31.76
CA ASP A 87 4.05 -22.07 32.45
C ASP A 87 5.39 -21.88 31.71
N SER A 88 5.38 -21.38 30.47
CA SER A 88 6.61 -21.08 29.70
C SER A 88 7.26 -19.74 30.07
N ALA A 89 6.60 -18.91 30.89
CA ALA A 89 7.12 -17.59 31.32
C ALA A 89 7.89 -17.62 32.66
N ARG A 90 8.09 -18.78 33.29
CA ARG A 90 8.63 -18.87 34.67
C ARG A 90 10.03 -19.49 34.81
N MET A 91 10.72 -19.80 33.72
CA MET A 91 12.08 -20.35 33.73
C MET A 91 13.06 -19.53 32.86
N SER A 92 13.27 -18.25 33.17
CA SER A 92 14.54 -17.54 32.91
C SER A 92 14.60 -16.20 33.65
N SER A 93 14.66 -16.23 34.98
CA SER A 93 15.01 -15.02 35.74
C SER A 93 15.66 -15.36 37.09
N THR A 94 16.96 -15.62 37.06
CA THR A 94 17.83 -15.56 38.24
C THR A 94 19.25 -15.22 37.81
N THR A 95 19.62 -13.93 37.79
CA THR A 95 20.79 -13.37 38.52
C THR A 95 21.00 -11.86 38.28
N THR A 96 21.08 -11.14 39.41
CA THR A 96 21.89 -9.95 39.74
C THR A 96 21.67 -8.57 39.06
N LYS A 97 21.04 -7.70 39.88
CA LYS A 97 21.44 -6.35 40.34
C LYS A 97 21.75 -5.21 39.34
N SER A 98 20.91 -4.17 39.49
CA SER A 98 21.24 -2.74 39.74
C SER A 98 20.88 -1.68 38.68
N SER A 99 20.33 -0.59 39.24
CA SER A 99 20.13 0.80 38.77
C SER A 99 19.15 1.14 37.62
N GLU A 100 18.05 1.75 38.06
CA GLU A 100 17.47 3.02 37.60
C GLU A 100 16.80 3.17 36.22
N ASN A 101 15.51 3.52 36.31
CA ASN A 101 14.70 4.35 35.41
C ASN A 101 14.75 4.07 33.90
N THR A 102 13.74 3.34 33.40
CA THR A 102 13.00 3.71 32.18
C THR A 102 11.69 2.90 32.11
N THR A 103 10.58 3.60 31.93
CA THR A 103 9.26 3.05 31.62
C THR A 103 9.24 2.52 30.18
N ASN A 104 8.95 1.23 29.99
CA ASN A 104 8.59 0.69 28.67
C ASN A 104 7.86 -0.67 28.76
N LEU A 105 6.81 -0.80 27.92
CA LEU A 105 6.39 -2.00 27.16
C LEU A 105 5.42 -3.09 27.73
N PHE A 106 4.58 -3.57 26.77
CA PHE A 106 3.89 -4.87 26.60
C PHE A 106 2.37 -5.08 26.89
N THR A 107 1.59 -4.89 25.81
CA THR A 107 0.66 -5.81 25.08
C THR A 107 -0.37 -6.73 25.76
N SER A 108 -1.53 -6.78 25.10
CA SER A 108 -2.70 -7.66 25.21
C SER A 108 -2.43 -9.17 25.08
N SER A 109 -2.96 -9.98 25.98
CA SER A 109 -3.14 -11.43 25.81
C SER A 109 -4.53 -11.76 25.23
N SER A 110 -4.55 -12.64 24.24
CA SER A 110 -5.72 -13.11 23.48
C SER A 110 -6.39 -14.33 24.14
N ILE A 111 -7.72 -14.34 24.18
CA ILE A 111 -8.57 -15.48 24.60
C ILE A 111 -8.35 -16.66 23.65
N THR A 112 -8.19 -17.88 24.18
CA THR A 112 -7.89 -19.07 23.36
C THR A 112 -9.15 -19.72 22.78
N HIS A 113 -9.00 -20.45 21.67
CA HIS A 113 -10.09 -21.22 21.04
C HIS A 113 -10.69 -22.29 21.97
N HIS A 114 -9.91 -22.78 22.94
CA HIS A 114 -10.34 -23.77 23.94
C HIS A 114 -11.41 -23.21 24.89
N ASP A 115 -11.25 -21.95 25.32
CA ASP A 115 -12.17 -21.27 26.23
C ASP A 115 -13.56 -21.03 25.61
N ARG A 116 -13.62 -20.83 24.29
CA ARG A 116 -14.89 -20.68 23.55
C ARG A 116 -15.63 -22.00 23.38
N ALA A 117 -14.91 -23.10 23.20
CA ALA A 117 -15.50 -24.43 23.02
C ALA A 117 -16.12 -24.97 24.32
N MET A 118 -15.50 -24.67 25.48
CA MET A 118 -15.90 -25.21 26.78
C MET A 118 -17.13 -24.51 27.41
N PHE A 119 -17.26 -23.19 27.21
CA PHE A 119 -18.26 -22.39 27.94
C PHE A 119 -19.33 -21.75 27.05
N GLY A 120 -19.21 -21.92 25.73
CA GLY A 120 -20.18 -21.44 24.74
C GLY A 120 -20.15 -19.92 24.50
N PRO A 121 -20.90 -19.44 23.50
CA PRO A 121 -20.82 -18.05 23.01
C PRO A 121 -21.33 -17.01 24.03
N LEU A 122 -22.16 -17.40 25.00
CA LEU A 122 -22.75 -16.50 26.00
C LEU A 122 -21.74 -15.98 27.05
N TRP A 123 -20.60 -16.66 27.23
CA TRP A 123 -19.57 -16.23 28.19
C TRP A 123 -18.81 -14.98 27.71
N ALA A 124 -18.40 -14.97 26.43
CA ALA A 124 -17.64 -13.87 25.85
C ALA A 124 -18.45 -12.56 25.77
N SER A 125 -19.76 -12.66 25.54
CA SER A 125 -20.66 -11.50 25.46
C SER A 125 -20.83 -10.77 26.80
N LYS A 126 -20.68 -11.45 27.95
CA LYS A 126 -20.80 -10.79 29.27
C LYS A 126 -19.54 -10.01 29.68
N GLN A 127 -18.34 -10.51 29.38
CA GLN A 127 -17.09 -9.77 29.70
C GLN A 127 -16.89 -8.51 28.85
N ILE A 128 -17.37 -8.51 27.60
CA ILE A 128 -17.27 -7.35 26.70
C ILE A 128 -18.30 -6.27 27.08
N ALA A 129 -19.47 -6.67 27.61
CA ALA A 129 -20.50 -5.77 28.12
C ALA A 129 -20.11 -5.08 29.46
N GLU A 130 -19.24 -5.70 30.28
CA GLU A 130 -18.75 -5.09 31.53
C GLU A 130 -17.63 -4.07 31.33
N LYS A 131 -16.83 -4.18 30.27
CA LYS A 131 -15.70 -3.24 30.01
C LYS A 131 -16.09 -1.96 29.26
N SER A 132 -17.30 -1.91 28.68
CA SER A 132 -17.82 -0.72 27.97
C SER A 132 -18.59 0.25 28.87
N LYS A 133 -18.79 -0.07 30.15
CA LYS A 133 -19.36 0.83 31.17
C LYS A 133 -18.29 1.27 32.18
N ASN A 134 -17.33 2.09 31.76
CA ASN A 134 -16.58 2.98 32.67
C ASN A 134 -15.64 3.90 31.88
N LYS A 135 -16.17 5.03 31.39
CA LYS A 135 -15.39 6.27 31.21
C LYS A 135 -16.33 7.46 31.07
N LYS A 136 -16.21 8.39 32.02
CA LYS A 136 -16.85 9.71 32.16
C LYS A 136 -18.20 9.73 32.90
N GLU A 137 -18.15 9.90 34.23
CA GLU A 137 -18.40 11.20 34.87
C GLU A 137 -18.04 11.13 36.36
N VAL A 138 -17.45 12.21 36.85
CA VAL A 138 -16.92 12.39 38.20
C VAL A 138 -17.92 13.23 39.00
N VAL A 139 -17.99 12.98 40.31
CA VAL A 139 -18.47 13.87 41.39
C VAL A 139 -19.88 13.59 41.93
N LYS A 140 -19.89 13.05 43.17
CA LYS A 140 -20.79 13.25 44.33
C LYS A 140 -21.39 11.97 44.93
N LYS A 141 -21.22 11.93 46.27
CA LYS A 141 -21.89 11.13 47.31
C LYS A 141 -21.24 9.78 47.66
N ARG A 142 -20.36 9.88 48.67
CA ARG A 142 -20.27 8.96 49.81
C ARG A 142 -21.68 8.70 50.36
N ASP A 143 -21.85 7.52 50.96
CA ASP A 143 -23.09 6.92 51.50
C ASP A 143 -23.86 6.07 50.49
N LYS A 144 -23.26 4.93 50.07
CA LYS A 144 -23.98 3.72 49.61
C LYS A 144 -23.05 2.48 49.49
N ASP A 145 -22.06 2.35 50.37
CA ASP A 145 -21.06 1.28 50.31
C ASP A 145 -21.34 0.06 51.21
N GLU A 146 -22.46 -0.01 51.94
CA GLU A 146 -22.80 -1.23 52.71
C GLU A 146 -23.78 -2.18 51.99
N ASN A 147 -24.59 -1.69 51.03
CA ASN A 147 -25.55 -2.52 50.29
C ASN A 147 -25.01 -3.17 48.99
N LYS A 148 -23.73 -2.94 48.66
CA LYS A 148 -23.06 -3.48 47.46
C LYS A 148 -22.15 -4.67 47.74
N GLU A 149 -21.74 -4.87 49.00
CA GLU A 149 -21.01 -6.08 49.42
C GLU A 149 -21.96 -7.24 49.77
N GLU A 150 -23.17 -6.97 50.29
CA GLU A 150 -24.17 -8.01 50.54
C GLU A 150 -24.75 -8.60 49.24
N ASN A 151 -25.08 -7.77 48.25
CA ASN A 151 -25.54 -8.27 46.94
C ASN A 151 -24.45 -9.05 46.17
N LYS A 152 -23.16 -8.71 46.37
CA LYS A 152 -22.04 -9.48 45.78
C LYS A 152 -21.79 -10.81 46.49
N LYS A 153 -22.09 -10.91 47.78
CA LYS A 153 -22.04 -12.19 48.52
C LYS A 153 -23.26 -13.07 48.20
N GLU A 154 -24.46 -12.52 48.03
CA GLU A 154 -25.63 -13.30 47.62
C GLU A 154 -25.52 -13.82 46.18
N GLU A 155 -25.07 -13.02 45.20
CA GLU A 155 -24.87 -13.50 43.82
C GLU A 155 -23.75 -14.56 43.71
N ALA A 156 -22.69 -14.46 44.51
CA ALA A 156 -21.65 -15.48 44.58
C ALA A 156 -22.12 -16.79 45.23
N THR A 157 -23.04 -16.71 46.20
CA THR A 157 -23.60 -17.88 46.92
C THR A 157 -24.69 -18.60 46.11
N VAL A 158 -25.43 -17.86 45.27
CA VAL A 158 -26.39 -18.43 44.30
C VAL A 158 -25.68 -19.08 43.10
N LEU A 159 -24.49 -18.60 42.71
CA LEU A 159 -23.66 -19.28 41.70
C LEU A 159 -22.96 -20.54 42.25
N ALA A 160 -22.56 -20.55 43.52
CA ALA A 160 -21.89 -21.69 44.16
C ALA A 160 -22.84 -22.88 44.45
N SER A 161 -24.15 -22.64 44.61
CA SER A 161 -25.16 -23.67 44.88
C SER A 161 -25.73 -24.36 43.63
N ARG A 162 -25.45 -23.85 42.42
CA ARG A 162 -25.91 -24.43 41.14
C ARG A 162 -24.86 -25.26 40.40
N PHE A 163 -23.62 -25.28 40.88
CA PHE A 163 -22.53 -26.12 40.36
C PHE A 163 -21.63 -26.62 41.50
N PRO A 164 -22.05 -27.62 42.30
CA PRO A 164 -21.15 -28.24 43.23
C PRO A 164 -20.15 -29.11 42.45
N LEU A 165 -18.85 -28.77 42.58
CA LEU A 165 -17.67 -29.56 42.19
C LEU A 165 -17.14 -29.43 40.74
N ALA A 166 -16.86 -28.21 40.28
CA ALA A 166 -16.08 -27.98 39.04
C ALA A 166 -15.06 -26.82 39.13
N HIS A 167 -14.73 -26.36 40.33
CA HIS A 167 -13.74 -25.30 40.55
C HIS A 167 -12.58 -25.83 41.42
N GLU A 168 -11.34 -25.54 41.02
CA GLU A 168 -10.10 -26.07 41.62
C GLU A 168 -9.83 -25.66 43.08
N LYS A 169 -10.72 -24.88 43.69
CA LYS A 169 -10.62 -24.43 45.10
C LYS A 169 -11.72 -25.00 46.01
N LEU A 170 -12.54 -25.94 45.53
CA LEU A 170 -13.73 -26.44 46.25
C LEU A 170 -13.86 -27.98 46.28
N SER A 171 -12.80 -28.73 45.96
CA SER A 171 -12.69 -30.18 46.15
C SER A 171 -11.21 -30.56 46.28
N GLU A 172 -10.84 -31.24 47.36
CA GLU A 172 -9.44 -31.64 47.62
C GLU A 172 -9.06 -32.98 46.95
N ASP A 173 -10.01 -33.68 46.32
CA ASP A 173 -9.78 -34.96 45.64
C ASP A 173 -9.88 -34.85 44.10
N PRO A 174 -8.74 -34.95 43.36
CA PRO A 174 -8.70 -34.90 41.91
C PRO A 174 -9.49 -36.00 41.19
N GLU A 175 -9.67 -37.16 41.81
CA GLU A 175 -10.27 -38.35 41.18
C GLU A 175 -11.80 -38.26 41.22
N ALA A 176 -12.35 -37.83 42.35
CA ALA A 176 -13.77 -37.46 42.49
C ALA A 176 -14.18 -36.32 41.54
N ARG A 177 -13.29 -35.34 41.33
CA ARG A 177 -13.49 -34.24 40.37
C ARG A 177 -13.57 -34.74 38.93
N ASN A 178 -12.67 -35.65 38.53
CA ASN A 178 -12.68 -36.21 37.17
C ASN A 178 -13.91 -37.10 36.91
N GLN A 179 -14.34 -37.91 37.88
CA GLN A 179 -15.57 -38.70 37.78
C GLN A 179 -16.81 -37.82 37.62
N ARG A 180 -16.89 -36.72 38.37
CA ARG A 180 -18.02 -35.79 38.27
C ARG A 180 -18.08 -35.06 36.92
N TRP A 181 -16.91 -34.70 36.36
CA TRP A 181 -16.81 -34.15 35.01
C TRP A 181 -17.29 -35.14 33.93
N LEU A 182 -16.96 -36.42 34.08
CA LEU A 182 -17.41 -37.49 33.20
C LEU A 182 -18.93 -37.70 33.26
N GLU A 183 -19.55 -37.62 34.44
CA GLU A 183 -21.01 -37.70 34.61
C GLU A 183 -21.75 -36.55 33.92
N LEU A 184 -21.35 -35.30 34.17
CA LEU A 184 -21.96 -34.11 33.58
C LEU A 184 -21.85 -34.12 32.04
N PHE A 185 -20.74 -34.64 31.51
CA PHE A 185 -20.54 -34.78 30.07
C PHE A 185 -21.48 -35.83 29.45
N ARG A 186 -21.68 -36.97 30.14
CA ARG A 186 -22.63 -38.02 29.73
C ARG A 186 -24.09 -37.55 29.82
N GLU A 187 -24.43 -36.74 30.82
CA GLU A 187 -25.76 -36.17 31.00
C GLU A 187 -26.11 -35.16 29.89
N ARG A 188 -25.16 -34.29 29.52
CA ARG A 188 -25.32 -33.37 28.38
C ARG A 188 -25.34 -34.08 27.03
N ARG A 189 -24.58 -35.17 26.84
CA ARG A 189 -24.66 -36.02 25.64
C ARG A 189 -26.07 -36.62 25.48
N ARG A 190 -26.69 -37.10 26.57
CA ARG A 190 -28.09 -37.58 26.56
C ARG A 190 -29.07 -36.49 26.13
N MET A 191 -28.97 -35.29 26.73
CA MET A 191 -29.85 -34.17 26.38
C MET A 191 -29.67 -33.67 24.94
N ALA A 192 -28.45 -33.72 24.40
CA ALA A 192 -28.18 -33.37 23.00
C ALA A 192 -28.74 -34.40 22.02
N ILE A 193 -28.60 -35.71 22.31
CA ILE A 193 -29.14 -36.78 21.47
C ILE A 193 -30.69 -36.76 21.49
N GLU A 194 -31.29 -36.54 22.66
CA GLU A 194 -32.76 -36.41 22.80
C GLU A 194 -33.29 -35.11 22.16
N GLY A 195 -32.55 -34.00 22.27
CA GLY A 195 -32.87 -32.72 21.61
C GLY A 195 -32.75 -32.74 20.09
N ILE A 196 -31.85 -33.56 19.54
CA ILE A 196 -31.70 -33.76 18.08
C ILE A 196 -32.86 -34.59 17.50
N PHE A 197 -33.54 -35.41 18.30
CA PHE A 197 -34.70 -36.22 17.87
C PHE A 197 -36.02 -35.43 17.76
N TYR A 198 -36.11 -34.24 18.37
CA TYR A 198 -37.33 -33.39 18.36
C TYR A 198 -37.35 -32.28 17.29
N SER A 199 -36.24 -32.07 16.55
CA SER A 199 -36.18 -31.18 15.38
C SER A 199 -36.38 -31.98 14.09
N ARG A 200 -37.63 -32.38 13.84
CA ARG A 200 -38.07 -33.17 12.67
C ARG A 200 -38.12 -32.35 11.37
N TYR A 201 -37.42 -32.85 10.34
CA TYR A 201 -37.76 -32.91 8.91
C TYR A 201 -38.19 -31.64 8.14
N THR A 202 -37.33 -31.20 7.20
CA THR A 202 -37.71 -31.06 5.78
C THR A 202 -36.52 -31.42 4.88
N THR A 203 -36.79 -32.30 3.94
CA THR A 203 -35.90 -32.85 2.93
C THR A 203 -35.55 -31.78 1.89
N ILE A 204 -34.34 -31.21 1.94
CA ILE A 204 -33.78 -30.53 0.77
C ILE A 204 -33.36 -31.63 -0.21
N SER A 205 -34.08 -31.75 -1.31
CA SER A 205 -33.80 -32.79 -2.31
C SER A 205 -32.41 -32.54 -2.92
N ALA A 206 -31.68 -33.60 -3.26
CA ALA A 206 -30.37 -33.49 -3.91
C ALA A 206 -30.40 -32.61 -5.19
N ILE A 207 -31.59 -32.45 -5.81
CA ILE A 207 -31.85 -31.58 -6.96
C ILE A 207 -31.73 -30.09 -6.56
N GLU A 208 -32.22 -29.67 -5.40
CA GLU A 208 -32.08 -28.28 -4.93
C GLU A 208 -30.63 -27.93 -4.63
N ILE A 209 -29.87 -28.85 -4.03
CA ILE A 209 -28.43 -28.69 -3.82
C ILE A 209 -27.72 -28.59 -5.17
N LEU A 210 -28.03 -29.46 -6.13
CA LEU A 210 -27.47 -29.41 -7.49
C LEU A 210 -27.84 -28.12 -8.23
N MET A 211 -29.05 -27.57 -8.03
CA MET A 211 -29.48 -26.30 -8.62
C MET A 211 -28.77 -25.11 -7.98
N ILE A 212 -28.53 -25.14 -6.66
CA ILE A 212 -27.72 -24.14 -5.96
C ILE A 212 -26.27 -24.21 -6.45
N TYR A 213 -25.68 -25.40 -6.54
CA TYR A 213 -24.33 -25.58 -7.10
C TYR A 213 -24.23 -25.14 -8.56
N ARG A 214 -25.25 -25.41 -9.40
CA ARG A 214 -25.27 -24.98 -10.80
C ARG A 214 -25.43 -23.46 -10.93
N ARG A 215 -26.22 -22.82 -10.06
CA ARG A 215 -26.34 -21.35 -9.99
C ARG A 215 -25.05 -20.70 -9.48
N LEU A 216 -24.45 -21.25 -8.42
CA LEU A 216 -23.17 -20.79 -7.89
C LEU A 216 -22.05 -20.99 -8.91
N PHE A 217 -22.01 -22.12 -9.62
CA PHE A 217 -21.02 -22.39 -10.66
C PHE A 217 -21.23 -21.50 -11.90
N SER A 218 -22.47 -21.28 -12.34
CA SER A 218 -22.75 -20.35 -13.45
C SER A 218 -22.43 -18.91 -13.08
N PHE A 219 -22.71 -18.51 -11.84
CA PHE A 219 -22.32 -17.22 -11.28
C PHE A 219 -20.80 -17.10 -11.16
N LEU A 220 -20.10 -18.16 -10.74
CA LEU A 220 -18.63 -18.19 -10.69
C LEU A 220 -18.04 -18.04 -12.10
N ILE A 221 -18.53 -18.78 -13.09
CA ILE A 221 -18.09 -18.71 -14.49
C ILE A 221 -18.37 -17.33 -15.09
N GLN A 222 -19.56 -16.76 -14.85
CA GLN A 222 -19.91 -15.42 -15.33
C GLN A 222 -19.04 -14.34 -14.67
N ASN A 223 -18.78 -14.43 -13.36
CA ASN A 223 -17.94 -13.45 -12.66
C ASN A 223 -16.45 -13.62 -12.97
N VAL A 224 -15.96 -14.85 -13.19
CA VAL A 224 -14.57 -15.09 -13.64
C VAL A 224 -14.37 -14.59 -15.06
N ARG A 225 -15.34 -14.80 -15.96
CA ARG A 225 -15.30 -14.21 -17.32
C ARG A 225 -15.44 -12.68 -17.29
N HIS A 226 -16.31 -12.12 -16.45
CA HIS A 226 -16.41 -10.66 -16.27
C HIS A 226 -15.13 -10.07 -15.68
N TYR A 227 -14.52 -10.67 -14.65
CA TYR A 227 -13.27 -10.18 -14.05
C TYR A 227 -12.07 -10.31 -14.99
N SER A 228 -11.95 -11.41 -15.73
CA SER A 228 -10.87 -11.61 -16.70
C SER A 228 -10.99 -10.62 -17.86
N LEU A 229 -12.21 -10.30 -18.30
CA LEU A 229 -12.46 -9.31 -19.36
C LEU A 229 -12.43 -7.85 -18.86
N GLU A 230 -12.83 -7.54 -17.62
CA GLU A 230 -12.78 -6.20 -17.03
C GLU A 230 -11.37 -5.81 -16.57
N SER A 231 -10.59 -6.75 -16.02
CA SER A 231 -9.18 -6.56 -15.69
C SER A 231 -8.34 -6.32 -16.95
N SER A 232 -8.61 -7.05 -18.03
CA SER A 232 -7.91 -6.86 -19.31
C SER A 232 -8.41 -5.65 -20.11
N ASN A 233 -9.67 -5.19 -19.95
CA ASN A 233 -10.17 -3.99 -20.60
C ASN A 233 -9.79 -2.67 -19.91
N ASN A 234 -9.55 -2.64 -18.59
CA ASN A 234 -9.27 -1.39 -17.87
C ASN A 234 -7.87 -0.80 -18.15
N TYR A 235 -6.94 -1.61 -18.67
CA TYR A 235 -5.57 -1.20 -18.97
C TYR A 235 -5.25 -1.23 -20.48
N LYS A 236 -6.26 -1.19 -21.35
CA LYS A 236 -6.03 -0.90 -22.77
C LYS A 236 -5.44 0.51 -22.90
N ASN A 237 -4.29 0.62 -23.57
CA ASN A 237 -3.56 1.86 -23.82
C ASN A 237 -3.07 2.56 -22.54
N VAL A 238 -2.38 1.84 -21.65
CA VAL A 238 -1.70 2.46 -20.50
C VAL A 238 -0.69 3.49 -20.99
N ARG A 239 -0.79 4.71 -20.47
CA ARG A 239 0.16 5.80 -20.70
C ARG A 239 0.41 6.51 -19.39
N VAL A 240 1.69 6.55 -19.01
CA VAL A 240 2.16 7.14 -17.76
C VAL A 240 3.33 8.06 -18.05
N ARG A 241 3.57 9.01 -17.14
CA ARG A 241 4.65 9.98 -17.29
C ARG A 241 5.47 10.18 -16.04
N PHE A 242 6.76 10.30 -16.24
CA PHE A 242 7.64 10.97 -15.30
C PHE A 242 7.77 12.45 -15.72
N ALA A 243 7.30 13.35 -14.87
CA ALA A 243 7.22 14.78 -15.19
C ALA A 243 8.01 15.64 -14.18
N PRO A 244 9.37 15.66 -14.25
CA PRO A 244 10.19 16.46 -13.36
C PRO A 244 10.29 17.92 -13.82
N SER A 245 10.37 18.83 -12.84
CA SER A 245 10.81 20.20 -13.09
C SER A 245 12.35 20.28 -13.07
N PRO A 246 12.99 20.93 -14.06
CA PRO A 246 14.44 21.06 -14.14
C PRO A 246 14.99 22.14 -13.19
N THR A 247 14.78 21.96 -11.88
CA THR A 247 15.18 22.92 -10.84
C THR A 247 16.42 22.47 -10.06
N GLY A 248 17.27 21.65 -10.67
CA GLY A 248 18.46 21.07 -10.06
C GLY A 248 18.49 19.54 -10.10
N GLN A 249 19.39 18.96 -9.31
CA GLN A 249 19.69 17.52 -9.33
C GLN A 249 18.46 16.65 -9.04
N LEU A 250 18.44 15.46 -9.64
CA LEU A 250 17.34 14.51 -9.47
C LEU A 250 17.27 14.00 -8.03
N HIS A 251 16.13 14.24 -7.39
CA HIS A 251 15.85 13.75 -6.04
C HIS A 251 15.52 12.25 -6.04
N LEU A 252 15.89 11.53 -4.98
CA LEU A 252 15.68 10.09 -4.85
C LEU A 252 14.19 9.70 -4.93
N GLY A 253 13.31 10.54 -4.36
CA GLY A 253 11.86 10.36 -4.50
C GLY A 253 11.34 10.51 -5.93
N SER A 254 12.01 11.32 -6.76
CA SER A 254 11.69 11.45 -8.18
C SER A 254 12.10 10.18 -8.94
N LEU A 255 13.28 9.62 -8.63
CA LEU A 255 13.69 8.31 -9.19
C LEU A 255 12.73 7.19 -8.79
N ARG A 256 12.27 7.16 -7.54
CA ARG A 256 11.22 6.21 -7.11
C ARG A 256 9.93 6.39 -7.90
N THR A 257 9.53 7.63 -8.17
CA THR A 257 8.35 7.90 -9.00
C THR A 257 8.56 7.40 -10.43
N ALA A 258 9.72 7.67 -11.04
CA ALA A 258 10.07 7.16 -12.36
C ALA A 258 10.04 5.63 -12.41
N LEU A 259 10.65 4.94 -11.42
CA LEU A 259 10.64 3.49 -11.31
C LEU A 259 9.19 2.94 -11.30
N PHE A 260 8.30 3.49 -10.48
CA PHE A 260 6.94 2.97 -10.37
C PHE A 260 6.10 3.23 -11.63
N ASN A 261 6.30 4.37 -12.29
CA ASN A 261 5.70 4.61 -13.61
C ASN A 261 6.23 3.60 -14.63
N TYR A 262 7.54 3.37 -14.68
CA TYR A 262 8.16 2.39 -15.58
C TYR A 262 7.63 0.97 -15.34
N LEU A 263 7.62 0.50 -14.10
CA LEU A 263 7.10 -0.83 -13.74
C LEU A 263 5.63 -0.99 -14.13
N PHE A 264 4.81 0.04 -13.86
CA PHE A 264 3.40 0.04 -14.25
C PHE A 264 3.24 -0.03 -15.77
N ALA A 265 3.93 0.83 -16.53
CA ALA A 265 3.88 0.84 -17.99
C ALA A 265 4.25 -0.53 -18.54
N LYS A 266 5.41 -1.08 -18.16
CA LYS A 266 5.89 -2.34 -18.71
C LYS A 266 5.04 -3.54 -18.26
N LYS A 267 4.51 -3.54 -17.03
CA LYS A 267 3.61 -4.60 -16.54
C LYS A 267 2.35 -4.72 -17.38
N TYR A 268 1.80 -3.60 -17.82
CA TYR A 268 0.53 -3.53 -18.56
C TYR A 268 0.71 -3.25 -20.06
N GLY A 269 1.94 -3.35 -20.58
CA GLY A 269 2.23 -3.15 -22.02
C GLY A 269 1.93 -1.74 -22.53
N GLY A 270 2.08 -0.73 -21.67
CA GLY A 270 1.87 0.68 -21.97
C GLY A 270 3.14 1.49 -22.24
N SER A 271 2.97 2.80 -22.38
CA SER A 271 4.04 3.77 -22.68
C SER A 271 4.49 4.52 -21.42
N PHE A 272 5.81 4.61 -21.24
CA PHE A 272 6.46 5.41 -20.22
C PHE A 272 7.16 6.62 -20.87
N LEU A 273 6.69 7.83 -20.55
CA LEU A 273 7.22 9.05 -21.15
C LEU A 273 7.89 10.00 -20.15
N LEU A 274 8.84 10.80 -20.66
CA LEU A 274 9.43 11.92 -19.95
C LEU A 274 8.81 13.23 -20.43
N ARG A 275 8.31 14.06 -19.51
CA ARG A 275 7.89 15.43 -19.81
C ARG A 275 8.63 16.42 -18.92
N ILE A 276 9.27 17.42 -19.50
CA ILE A 276 10.03 18.43 -18.76
C ILE A 276 9.11 19.58 -18.37
N GLU A 277 8.94 19.81 -17.07
CA GLU A 277 8.06 20.86 -16.54
C GLU A 277 8.86 22.13 -16.16
N ASP A 278 9.29 22.88 -17.18
CA ASP A 278 10.18 24.06 -17.08
C ASP A 278 9.45 25.42 -17.09
N THR A 279 8.19 25.43 -16.64
CA THR A 279 7.34 26.64 -16.63
C THR A 279 7.75 27.68 -15.57
N ASP A 280 8.52 27.27 -14.56
CA ASP A 280 9.13 28.14 -13.55
C ASP A 280 10.54 28.56 -13.97
N ARG A 281 10.60 29.61 -14.81
CA ARG A 281 11.85 30.11 -15.42
C ARG A 281 12.87 30.60 -14.39
N ASP A 282 12.42 31.10 -13.24
CA ASP A 282 13.31 31.64 -12.19
C ASP A 282 14.13 30.55 -11.50
N ARG A 283 13.69 29.29 -11.57
CA ARG A 283 14.34 28.13 -10.94
C ARG A 283 14.97 27.18 -11.93
N LEU A 284 14.96 27.53 -13.22
CA LEU A 284 15.49 26.68 -14.27
C LEU A 284 17.00 26.51 -14.10
N VAL A 285 17.45 25.26 -14.15
CA VAL A 285 18.86 24.89 -14.23
C VAL A 285 19.10 24.28 -15.61
N GLU A 286 19.94 24.93 -16.41
CA GLU A 286 20.27 24.47 -17.75
C GLU A 286 21.00 23.11 -17.72
N GLY A 287 20.79 22.29 -18.74
CA GLY A 287 21.39 20.95 -18.84
C GLY A 287 20.72 19.87 -17.99
N THR A 288 19.82 20.23 -17.06
CA THR A 288 19.12 19.26 -16.19
C THR A 288 18.21 18.29 -16.96
N GLN A 289 17.68 18.69 -18.13
CA GLN A 289 16.93 17.78 -19.00
C GLN A 289 17.77 16.56 -19.42
N ASN A 290 18.97 16.81 -19.98
CA ASN A 290 19.89 15.75 -20.41
C ASN A 290 20.35 14.92 -19.20
N GLU A 291 20.55 15.56 -18.05
CA GLU A 291 20.85 14.85 -16.80
C GLU A 291 19.75 13.84 -16.44
N PHE A 292 18.47 14.22 -16.54
CA PHE A 292 17.37 13.31 -16.23
C PHE A 292 17.31 12.11 -17.18
N GLU A 293 17.44 12.32 -18.49
CA GLU A 293 17.47 11.23 -19.47
C GLU A 293 18.67 10.29 -19.23
N ASN A 294 19.86 10.85 -19.00
CA ASN A 294 21.06 10.09 -18.68
C ASN A 294 20.90 9.26 -17.40
N VAL A 295 20.27 9.84 -16.36
CA VAL A 295 19.99 9.12 -15.12
C VAL A 295 19.01 7.99 -15.36
N LEU A 296 17.89 8.23 -16.07
CA LEU A 296 16.93 7.16 -16.38
C LEU A 296 17.56 6.03 -17.19
N SER A 297 18.35 6.36 -18.21
CA SER A 297 19.11 5.38 -19.00
C SER A 297 20.11 4.60 -18.13
N TYR A 298 20.85 5.27 -17.24
CA TYR A 298 21.78 4.63 -16.29
C TYR A 298 21.08 3.62 -15.37
N PHE A 299 19.81 3.87 -15.00
CA PHE A 299 19.00 2.94 -14.21
C PHE A 299 18.24 1.91 -15.07
N GLY A 300 18.44 1.87 -16.39
CA GLY A 300 17.73 0.96 -17.29
C GLY A 300 16.22 1.26 -17.42
N LEU A 301 15.80 2.48 -17.08
CA LEU A 301 14.41 2.95 -17.16
C LEU A 301 14.20 3.62 -18.52
N ASN A 302 14.22 2.83 -19.58
CA ASN A 302 14.15 3.34 -20.95
C ASN A 302 12.81 4.01 -21.25
N LEU A 303 12.88 5.18 -21.88
CA LEU A 303 11.72 5.97 -22.28
C LEU A 303 11.13 5.44 -23.59
N ASP A 304 9.80 5.46 -23.69
CA ASP A 304 9.07 5.21 -24.94
C ASP A 304 8.80 6.51 -25.71
N GLU A 305 8.63 7.62 -24.98
CA GLU A 305 8.50 8.98 -25.55
C GLU A 305 9.22 10.00 -24.65
N GLY A 306 9.69 11.11 -25.21
CA GLY A 306 10.36 12.15 -24.44
C GLY A 306 11.07 13.20 -25.30
N PRO A 307 11.75 14.18 -24.68
CA PRO A 307 12.37 15.28 -25.41
C PRO A 307 13.38 14.85 -26.48
N SER A 308 14.26 13.89 -26.19
CA SER A 308 15.29 13.45 -27.14
C SER A 308 14.84 12.37 -28.13
N ILE A 309 13.86 11.54 -27.75
CA ILE A 309 13.37 10.44 -28.59
C ILE A 309 12.08 10.78 -29.34
N ASP A 310 11.53 11.96 -29.06
CA ASP A 310 10.24 12.46 -29.53
C ASP A 310 9.08 11.48 -29.26
N GLY A 311 7.99 11.61 -30.01
CA GLY A 311 6.81 10.76 -29.92
C GLY A 311 5.61 11.42 -30.57
N ASN A 312 4.45 10.79 -30.48
CA ASN A 312 3.25 11.27 -31.18
C ASN A 312 2.63 12.54 -30.57
N PHE A 313 3.07 12.93 -29.36
CA PHE A 313 2.44 14.00 -28.57
C PHE A 313 3.41 15.13 -28.22
N GLY A 314 4.56 15.17 -28.91
CA GLY A 314 5.56 16.22 -28.77
C GLY A 314 4.98 17.62 -29.06
N PRO A 315 5.68 18.70 -28.64
CA PRO A 315 6.93 18.67 -27.89
C PRO A 315 6.75 18.17 -26.44
N TYR A 316 7.78 17.56 -25.86
CA TYR A 316 7.76 17.03 -24.48
C TYR A 316 8.35 17.99 -23.43
N VAL A 317 8.58 19.25 -23.82
CA VAL A 317 9.05 20.33 -22.96
C VAL A 317 7.96 21.39 -22.85
N GLN A 318 7.55 21.75 -21.63
CA GLN A 318 6.39 22.64 -21.44
C GLN A 318 6.62 24.06 -21.99
N SER A 319 7.82 24.59 -21.93
CA SER A 319 8.12 25.92 -22.52
C SER A 319 7.90 25.99 -24.03
N GLU A 320 7.97 24.86 -24.74
CA GLU A 320 7.73 24.75 -26.17
C GLU A 320 6.23 24.61 -26.51
N ARG A 321 5.37 24.47 -25.49
CA ARG A 321 3.92 24.23 -25.61
C ARG A 321 3.07 25.44 -25.24
N CYS A 322 3.69 26.62 -25.07
CA CYS A 322 3.03 27.85 -24.62
C CYS A 322 1.77 28.21 -25.41
N GLU A 323 1.75 27.95 -26.72
CA GLU A 323 0.60 28.26 -27.56
C GLU A 323 -0.63 27.38 -27.25
N ILE A 324 -0.41 26.09 -26.96
CA ILE A 324 -1.48 25.16 -26.53
C ILE A 324 -2.14 25.69 -25.26
N TYR A 325 -1.34 26.13 -24.28
CA TYR A 325 -1.86 26.64 -23.02
C TYR A 325 -2.65 27.94 -23.20
N LYS A 326 -2.19 28.86 -24.05
CA LYS A 326 -2.92 30.10 -24.34
C LYS A 326 -4.29 29.80 -24.95
N ASN A 327 -4.36 28.91 -25.94
CA ASN A 327 -5.61 28.50 -26.57
C ASN A 327 -6.60 27.90 -25.56
N GLU A 328 -6.14 27.01 -24.67
CA GLU A 328 -7.01 26.44 -23.65
C GLU A 328 -7.42 27.44 -22.56
N VAL A 329 -6.57 28.42 -22.25
CA VAL A 329 -6.93 29.53 -21.35
C VAL A 329 -8.04 30.37 -21.96
N GLU A 330 -7.94 30.72 -23.24
CA GLU A 330 -8.98 31.46 -23.97
C GLU A 330 -10.30 30.71 -23.94
N ARG A 331 -10.27 29.40 -24.22
CA ARG A 331 -11.45 28.53 -24.12
C ARG A 331 -12.09 28.52 -22.73
N LEU A 332 -11.31 28.56 -21.65
CA LEU A 332 -11.85 28.68 -20.30
C LEU A 332 -12.46 30.06 -20.02
N ILE A 333 -11.89 31.13 -20.56
CA ILE A 333 -12.44 32.49 -20.46
C ILE A 333 -13.79 32.56 -21.20
N GLU A 334 -13.86 32.03 -22.41
CA GLU A 334 -15.10 31.96 -23.21
C GLU A 334 -16.21 31.18 -22.49
N LYS A 335 -15.86 30.06 -21.86
CA LYS A 335 -16.76 29.26 -21.01
C LYS A 335 -17.08 29.90 -19.66
N ASN A 336 -16.59 31.12 -19.40
CA ASN A 336 -16.77 31.84 -18.14
C ASN A 336 -16.20 31.09 -16.90
N LYS A 337 -15.24 30.19 -17.11
CA LYS A 337 -14.54 29.40 -16.08
C LYS A 337 -13.21 30.01 -15.65
N ALA A 338 -12.67 30.97 -16.40
CA ALA A 338 -11.50 31.77 -16.06
C ALA A 338 -11.73 33.26 -16.35
N TYR A 339 -10.86 34.12 -15.82
CA TYR A 339 -10.92 35.57 -16.07
C TYR A 339 -9.55 36.23 -15.95
N LYS A 340 -9.38 37.36 -16.65
CA LYS A 340 -8.18 38.20 -16.60
C LYS A 340 -8.16 39.04 -15.32
N CYS A 341 -7.01 39.09 -14.66
CA CYS A 341 -6.79 39.80 -13.41
C CYS A 341 -5.61 40.77 -13.53
N PHE A 342 -5.86 42.04 -13.21
CA PHE A 342 -4.91 43.14 -13.34
C PHE A 342 -4.34 43.60 -11.98
N CYS A 343 -4.62 42.88 -10.90
CA CYS A 343 -4.12 43.24 -9.57
C CYS A 343 -2.59 43.27 -9.54
N SER A 344 -2.01 44.35 -9.01
CA SER A 344 -0.57 44.50 -8.82
C SER A 344 -0.04 43.63 -7.66
N VAL A 345 1.26 43.36 -7.65
CA VAL A 345 1.91 42.59 -6.58
C VAL A 345 1.80 43.32 -5.25
N GLU A 346 2.00 44.64 -5.25
CA GLU A 346 1.93 45.51 -4.08
C GLU A 346 0.55 45.44 -3.42
N ARG A 347 -0.53 45.45 -4.23
CA ARG A 347 -1.90 45.28 -3.74
C ARG A 347 -2.08 43.92 -3.06
N LEU A 348 -1.57 42.85 -3.67
CA LEU A 348 -1.66 41.50 -3.12
C LEU A 348 -0.87 41.38 -1.81
N ASP A 349 0.28 42.04 -1.69
CA ASP A 349 1.07 42.09 -0.47
C ASP A 349 0.40 42.87 0.66
N ILE A 350 -0.32 43.95 0.34
CA ILE A 350 -1.15 44.66 1.31
C ILE A 350 -2.25 43.74 1.85
N LEU A 351 -2.98 43.04 0.97
CA LEU A 351 -4.01 42.08 1.36
C LEU A 351 -3.43 40.95 2.23
N ARG A 352 -2.27 40.42 1.84
CA ARG A 352 -1.56 39.38 2.58
C ARG A 352 -1.19 39.85 3.98
N ARG A 353 -0.56 41.02 4.11
CA ARG A 353 -0.18 41.60 5.41
C ARG A 353 -1.40 41.87 6.29
N LYS A 354 -2.49 42.39 5.71
CA LYS A 354 -3.75 42.60 6.44
C LYS A 354 -4.31 41.28 6.99
N ALA A 355 -4.39 40.24 6.17
CA ALA A 355 -4.88 38.93 6.60
C ALA A 355 -4.01 38.33 7.72
N LEU A 356 -2.67 38.41 7.60
CA LEU A 356 -1.75 37.94 8.62
C LEU A 356 -1.90 38.71 9.94
N ASN A 357 -2.05 40.03 9.90
CA ASN A 357 -2.31 40.85 11.09
C ASN A 357 -3.64 40.49 11.77
N GLU A 358 -4.65 40.13 10.97
CA GLU A 358 -5.94 39.64 11.45
C GLU A 358 -5.92 38.14 11.84
N LYS A 359 -4.76 37.47 11.77
CA LYS A 359 -4.60 36.01 11.99
C LYS A 359 -5.51 35.15 11.11
N LYS A 360 -5.82 35.62 9.90
CA LYS A 360 -6.58 34.91 8.87
C LYS A 360 -5.66 34.35 7.80
N ILE A 361 -6.11 33.28 7.13
CA ILE A 361 -5.40 32.71 5.98
C ILE A 361 -5.44 33.73 4.83
N PRO A 362 -4.30 34.15 4.27
CA PRO A 362 -4.26 35.05 3.12
C PRO A 362 -5.00 34.46 1.92
N ARG A 363 -5.89 35.24 1.33
CA ARG A 363 -6.69 34.85 0.16
C ARG A 363 -6.74 35.99 -0.85
N TYR A 364 -6.74 35.62 -2.13
CA TYR A 364 -7.15 36.53 -3.18
C TYR A 364 -8.63 36.86 -3.03
N ASP A 365 -8.97 38.14 -3.15
CA ASP A 365 -10.28 38.71 -2.82
C ASP A 365 -11.24 38.75 -4.02
N ARG A 366 -10.89 38.07 -5.13
CA ARG A 366 -11.70 37.99 -6.36
C ARG A 366 -12.01 39.36 -6.98
N HIS A 367 -11.17 40.36 -6.71
CA HIS A 367 -11.37 41.75 -7.15
C HIS A 367 -11.64 41.91 -8.65
N CYS A 368 -10.95 41.14 -9.50
CA CYS A 368 -11.13 41.23 -10.96
C CYS A 368 -12.18 40.25 -11.53
N ARG A 369 -12.89 39.48 -10.69
CA ARG A 369 -13.73 38.35 -11.14
C ARG A 369 -14.94 38.79 -11.97
N ASN A 370 -15.44 40.00 -11.72
CA ASN A 370 -16.65 40.56 -12.32
C ASN A 370 -16.38 41.78 -13.19
N LEU A 371 -15.15 41.99 -13.66
CA LEU A 371 -14.85 43.07 -14.60
C LEU A 371 -15.65 42.88 -15.90
N SER A 372 -16.18 43.97 -16.46
CA SER A 372 -16.85 43.93 -17.75
C SER A 372 -15.86 43.71 -18.89
N LYS A 373 -16.35 43.25 -20.05
CA LYS A 373 -15.49 43.06 -21.24
C LYS A 373 -14.86 44.39 -21.67
N GLU A 374 -15.60 45.48 -21.54
CA GLU A 374 -15.16 46.84 -21.86
C GLU A 374 -14.04 47.30 -20.94
N GLU A 375 -14.15 47.04 -19.63
CA GLU A 375 -13.09 47.35 -18.65
C GLU A 375 -11.82 46.55 -18.91
N VAL A 376 -11.95 45.26 -19.23
CA VAL A 376 -10.82 44.39 -19.59
C VAL A 376 -10.10 44.96 -20.82
N VAL A 377 -10.83 45.26 -21.90
CA VAL A 377 -10.26 45.81 -23.13
C VAL A 377 -9.62 47.17 -22.90
N ALA A 378 -10.23 48.03 -22.08
CA ALA A 378 -9.67 49.35 -21.76
C ALA A 378 -8.33 49.22 -21.02
N ARG A 379 -8.22 48.33 -20.03
CA ARG A 379 -6.98 48.07 -19.29
C ARG A 379 -5.87 47.50 -20.17
N GLU A 380 -6.21 46.55 -21.06
CA GLU A 380 -5.24 46.00 -22.01
C GLU A 380 -4.74 47.05 -23.00
N LYS A 381 -5.63 47.94 -23.48
CA LYS A 381 -5.23 49.09 -24.33
C LYS A 381 -4.34 50.08 -23.60
N ASN A 382 -4.48 50.20 -22.28
CA ASN A 382 -3.59 51.01 -21.44
C ASN A 382 -2.25 50.34 -21.14
N GLY A 383 -1.98 49.15 -21.70
CA GLY A 383 -0.73 48.42 -21.51
C GLY A 383 -0.66 47.61 -20.22
N GLU A 384 -1.77 47.46 -19.47
CA GLU A 384 -1.78 46.59 -18.30
C GLU A 384 -1.74 45.11 -18.72
N ILE A 385 -0.71 44.38 -18.29
CA ILE A 385 -0.55 42.95 -18.58
C ILE A 385 -1.25 42.11 -17.50
N PRO A 386 -2.32 41.36 -17.83
CA PRO A 386 -3.04 40.56 -16.85
C PRO A 386 -2.34 39.23 -16.55
N VAL A 387 -2.67 38.65 -15.38
CA VAL A 387 -2.63 37.19 -15.20
C VAL A 387 -4.00 36.62 -15.51
N VAL A 388 -4.10 35.33 -15.81
CA VAL A 388 -5.40 34.65 -15.90
C VAL A 388 -5.60 33.77 -14.67
N ARG A 389 -6.77 33.90 -14.03
CA ARG A 389 -7.19 33.12 -12.87
C ARG A 389 -8.31 32.17 -13.23
N PHE A 390 -8.24 30.95 -12.70
CA PHE A 390 -9.33 29.99 -12.74
C PHE A 390 -10.37 30.33 -11.68
N LYS A 391 -11.65 30.28 -12.01
CA LYS A 391 -12.73 30.47 -11.03
C LYS A 391 -12.83 29.23 -10.17
N TYR A 392 -12.43 29.36 -8.91
CA TYR A 392 -12.38 28.26 -7.96
C TYR A 392 -13.33 28.56 -6.82
N ASP A 393 -14.56 28.06 -6.96
CA ASP A 393 -15.59 28.18 -5.94
C ASP A 393 -15.44 27.08 -4.91
N ALA A 394 -15.78 27.40 -3.66
CA ALA A 394 -15.72 26.43 -2.58
C ALA A 394 -16.68 25.27 -2.87
N GLY A 395 -16.26 24.07 -2.51
CA GLY A 395 -17.02 22.86 -2.79
C GLY A 395 -16.48 21.67 -2.04
N GLU A 396 -17.14 20.54 -2.27
CA GLU A 396 -16.74 19.23 -1.77
C GLU A 396 -16.50 18.30 -2.94
N MET A 397 -15.54 17.40 -2.79
CA MET A 397 -15.18 16.43 -3.80
C MET A 397 -14.59 15.22 -3.11
N SER A 398 -14.90 14.10 -3.71
CA SER A 398 -14.25 12.85 -3.40
C SER A 398 -13.64 12.30 -4.69
N PHE A 399 -12.46 11.73 -4.57
CA PHE A 399 -11.86 10.95 -5.64
C PHE A 399 -11.24 9.68 -5.07
N LYS A 400 -11.09 8.67 -5.93
CA LYS A 400 -10.47 7.40 -5.55
C LYS A 400 -9.00 7.42 -5.94
N ASP A 401 -8.14 7.40 -4.94
CA ASP A 401 -6.71 7.12 -5.09
C ASP A 401 -6.45 5.62 -4.96
N THR A 402 -5.54 5.09 -5.79
CA THR A 402 -5.18 3.66 -5.74
C THR A 402 -4.58 3.25 -4.40
N VAL A 403 -3.72 4.09 -3.80
CA VAL A 403 -2.99 3.78 -2.56
C VAL A 403 -3.81 4.21 -1.35
N PHE A 404 -4.27 5.45 -1.32
CA PHE A 404 -4.95 6.04 -0.16
C PHE A 404 -6.46 5.76 -0.12
N GLY A 405 -7.04 5.19 -1.18
CA GLY A 405 -8.47 4.90 -1.27
C GLY A 405 -9.29 6.15 -1.56
N VAL A 406 -10.53 6.19 -1.08
CA VAL A 406 -11.40 7.37 -1.27
C VAL A 406 -10.88 8.51 -0.41
N TYR A 407 -10.44 9.58 -1.06
CA TYR A 407 -10.08 10.84 -0.42
C TYR A 407 -11.21 11.83 -0.63
N SER A 408 -11.77 12.33 0.47
CA SER A 408 -12.81 13.36 0.46
C SER A 408 -12.29 14.61 1.14
N THR A 409 -12.47 15.76 0.52
CA THR A 409 -12.09 17.05 1.09
C THR A 409 -13.10 18.12 0.70
N SER A 410 -13.34 19.04 1.62
CA SER A 410 -13.91 20.34 1.31
C SER A 410 -12.76 21.31 1.06
N TRP A 411 -12.84 22.07 -0.03
CA TRP A 411 -11.90 23.16 -0.27
C TRP A 411 -12.61 24.50 -0.13
N ASP A 412 -11.88 25.43 0.48
CA ASP A 412 -12.27 26.83 0.59
C ASP A 412 -11.21 27.76 -0.02
N GLU A 413 -10.35 27.19 -0.87
CA GLU A 413 -9.36 27.92 -1.63
C GLU A 413 -10.01 28.89 -2.62
N VAL A 414 -9.18 29.79 -3.15
CA VAL A 414 -9.60 30.90 -4.01
C VAL A 414 -9.03 30.77 -5.41
N ASP A 415 -9.59 31.58 -6.31
CA ASP A 415 -9.23 31.67 -7.72
C ASP A 415 -7.70 31.77 -7.94
N PHE A 416 -7.09 30.65 -8.34
CA PHE A 416 -5.66 30.51 -8.52
C PHE A 416 -5.24 30.89 -9.95
N ILE A 417 -3.98 31.29 -10.11
CA ILE A 417 -3.43 31.69 -11.41
C ILE A 417 -3.21 30.44 -12.26
N ILE A 418 -3.66 30.47 -13.51
CA ILE A 418 -3.41 29.44 -14.53
C ILE A 418 -2.45 29.91 -15.62
N LEU A 419 -2.40 31.23 -15.88
CA LEU A 419 -1.47 31.87 -16.81
C LEU A 419 -0.84 33.10 -16.16
N LYS A 420 0.50 33.15 -16.14
CA LYS A 420 1.28 34.25 -15.58
C LYS A 420 1.40 35.41 -16.58
N ARG A 421 1.92 36.55 -16.12
CA ARG A 421 2.14 37.75 -16.95
C ARG A 421 3.21 37.55 -18.02
N ASP A 422 4.17 36.66 -17.78
CA ASP A 422 5.23 36.28 -18.70
C ASP A 422 4.73 35.36 -19.84
N GLY A 423 3.44 35.02 -19.86
CA GLY A 423 2.82 34.14 -20.86
C GLY A 423 3.01 32.65 -20.59
N PHE A 424 3.70 32.25 -19.52
CA PHE A 424 3.84 30.86 -19.13
C PHE A 424 2.66 30.40 -18.24
N PRO A 425 2.21 29.15 -18.38
CA PRO A 425 1.19 28.59 -17.49
C PRO A 425 1.77 28.37 -16.08
N THR A 426 0.89 28.15 -15.10
CA THR A 426 1.30 27.56 -13.82
C THR A 426 1.34 26.04 -13.90
N TYR A 427 2.06 25.40 -12.98
CA TYR A 427 2.12 23.94 -12.86
C TYR A 427 0.74 23.29 -12.90
N HIS A 428 -0.23 23.81 -12.13
CA HIS A 428 -1.56 23.19 -12.05
C HIS A 428 -2.26 23.14 -13.40
N PHE A 429 -2.10 24.17 -14.23
CA PHE A 429 -2.73 24.26 -15.52
C PHE A 429 -2.00 23.42 -16.57
N ALA A 430 -0.69 23.62 -16.71
CA ALA A 430 0.13 22.90 -17.68
C ALA A 430 0.07 21.38 -17.47
N ASN A 431 0.12 20.93 -16.21
CA ASN A 431 0.06 19.51 -15.87
C ASN A 431 -1.25 18.85 -16.33
N VAL A 432 -2.40 19.51 -16.14
CA VAL A 432 -3.72 18.98 -16.57
C VAL A 432 -3.87 19.01 -18.08
N VAL A 433 -3.47 20.11 -18.73
CA VAL A 433 -3.54 20.24 -20.19
C VAL A 433 -2.66 19.18 -20.85
N ASP A 434 -1.42 19.01 -20.41
CA ASP A 434 -0.53 18.02 -21.00
C ASP A 434 -0.91 16.60 -20.66
N ASP A 435 -1.39 16.31 -19.45
CA ASP A 435 -1.89 14.97 -19.13
C ASP A 435 -3.08 14.60 -20.03
N HIS A 436 -3.94 15.56 -20.40
CA HIS A 436 -5.00 15.34 -21.39
C HIS A 436 -4.46 15.15 -22.81
N TYR A 437 -3.65 16.08 -23.32
CA TYR A 437 -3.15 16.05 -24.70
C TYR A 437 -2.17 14.93 -24.99
N MET A 438 -1.43 14.45 -23.97
CA MET A 438 -0.56 13.28 -24.08
C MET A 438 -1.29 11.97 -23.74
N GLU A 439 -2.60 12.02 -23.55
CA GLU A 439 -3.48 10.88 -23.27
C GLU A 439 -3.03 10.04 -22.06
N ILE A 440 -2.59 10.70 -20.99
CA ILE A 440 -2.15 10.02 -19.76
C ILE A 440 -3.35 9.29 -19.15
N SER A 441 -3.22 7.98 -18.97
CA SER A 441 -4.26 7.15 -18.35
C SER A 441 -4.12 7.07 -16.83
N ASP A 442 -2.88 7.11 -16.34
CA ASP A 442 -2.53 6.93 -14.93
C ASP A 442 -1.49 7.96 -14.50
N VAL A 443 -1.82 8.72 -13.45
CA VAL A 443 -0.93 9.68 -12.81
C VAL A 443 -0.37 9.05 -11.55
N ILE A 444 0.85 8.54 -11.65
CA ILE A 444 1.61 8.00 -10.52
C ILE A 444 2.64 9.06 -10.07
N ARG A 445 2.46 9.62 -8.87
CA ARG A 445 3.28 10.74 -8.33
C ARG A 445 3.38 10.71 -6.81
N GLY A 446 4.27 11.50 -6.23
CA GLY A 446 4.41 11.59 -4.76
C GLY A 446 3.16 12.15 -4.07
N SER A 447 2.89 11.70 -2.84
CA SER A 447 1.69 12.09 -2.07
C SER A 447 1.69 13.54 -1.59
N GLU A 448 2.77 14.30 -1.76
CA GLU A 448 2.76 15.75 -1.62
C GLU A 448 1.76 16.43 -2.55
N TRP A 449 1.43 15.80 -3.68
CA TRP A 449 0.46 16.33 -4.65
C TRP A 449 -0.98 15.92 -4.35
N LEU A 450 -1.23 15.06 -3.35
CA LEU A 450 -2.56 14.55 -3.03
C LEU A 450 -3.55 15.69 -2.76
N LEU A 451 -3.12 16.71 -2.00
CA LEU A 451 -3.91 17.90 -1.68
C LEU A 451 -4.18 18.82 -2.89
N SER A 452 -3.39 18.70 -3.96
CA SER A 452 -3.57 19.48 -5.19
C SER A 452 -4.50 18.80 -6.19
N THR A 453 -4.75 17.49 -6.05
CA THR A 453 -5.62 16.72 -6.95
C THR A 453 -7.01 17.31 -7.10
N PRO A 454 -7.68 17.84 -6.04
CA PRO A 454 -8.94 18.58 -6.19
C PRO A 454 -8.88 19.73 -7.21
N LYS A 455 -7.79 20.51 -7.24
CA LYS A 455 -7.64 21.59 -8.23
C LYS A 455 -7.56 21.03 -9.65
N HIS A 456 -6.85 19.92 -9.81
CA HIS A 456 -6.70 19.26 -11.11
C HIS A 456 -8.02 18.71 -11.60
N LEU A 457 -8.79 18.04 -10.74
CA LEU A 457 -10.12 17.50 -11.08
C LEU A 457 -11.11 18.60 -11.47
N ASN A 458 -11.12 19.75 -10.78
CA ASN A 458 -11.94 20.90 -11.18
C ASN A 458 -11.55 21.45 -12.56
N LEU A 459 -10.26 21.41 -12.92
CA LEU A 459 -9.82 21.79 -14.27
C LEU A 459 -10.34 20.77 -15.30
N TYR A 460 -10.20 19.47 -15.07
CA TYR A 460 -10.79 18.42 -15.92
C TYR A 460 -12.30 18.63 -16.11
N GLU A 461 -13.04 18.87 -15.02
CA GLU A 461 -14.47 19.16 -15.04
C GLU A 461 -14.80 20.42 -15.87
N ALA A 462 -14.04 21.51 -15.69
CA ALA A 462 -14.26 22.75 -16.43
C ALA A 462 -14.07 22.59 -17.95
N PHE A 463 -13.17 21.70 -18.37
CA PHE A 463 -12.99 21.36 -19.77
C PHE A 463 -13.98 20.30 -20.28
N ASN A 464 -14.67 19.60 -19.38
CA ASN A 464 -15.42 18.37 -19.64
C ASN A 464 -14.50 17.28 -20.24
N TRP A 465 -13.31 17.15 -19.66
CA TRP A 465 -12.33 16.11 -19.99
C TRP A 465 -12.43 14.96 -19.00
N LYS A 466 -12.11 13.76 -19.47
CA LYS A 466 -11.98 12.57 -18.61
C LYS A 466 -10.68 12.66 -17.82
N GLU A 467 -10.77 12.52 -16.51
CA GLU A 467 -9.62 12.50 -15.61
C GLU A 467 -8.85 11.15 -15.67
N PRO A 468 -7.53 11.17 -15.47
CA PRO A 468 -6.74 9.95 -15.30
C PRO A 468 -7.00 9.30 -13.94
N ARG A 469 -6.56 8.05 -13.80
CA ARG A 469 -6.49 7.39 -12.49
C ARG A 469 -5.33 7.96 -11.70
N PHE A 470 -5.51 8.17 -10.39
CA PHE A 470 -4.48 8.72 -9.52
C PHE A 470 -3.91 7.66 -8.58
N THR A 471 -2.58 7.59 -8.52
CA THR A 471 -1.82 6.75 -7.58
C THR A 471 -0.79 7.63 -6.89
N HIS A 472 -1.04 7.99 -5.63
CA HIS A 472 -0.09 8.78 -4.85
C HIS A 472 0.87 7.89 -4.04
N LEU A 473 2.17 8.01 -4.32
CA LEU A 473 3.22 7.26 -3.66
C LEU A 473 3.53 7.87 -2.28
N PRO A 474 3.68 7.06 -1.21
CA PRO A 474 4.01 7.58 0.12
C PRO A 474 5.34 8.32 0.17
N LEU A 475 5.41 9.34 1.01
CA LEU A 475 6.60 10.16 1.20
C LEU A 475 7.81 9.35 1.66
N ILE A 476 8.98 9.74 1.15
CA ILE A 476 10.27 9.27 1.66
C ILE A 476 10.66 10.10 2.90
N THR A 477 11.05 9.40 3.96
CA THR A 477 11.49 9.95 5.23
C THR A 477 12.91 9.48 5.56
N GLU A 478 13.63 10.29 6.33
CA GLU A 478 15.01 9.98 6.74
C GLU A 478 15.03 8.95 7.87
N ASP A 479 14.14 9.11 8.84
CA ASP A 479 14.13 8.37 10.11
C ASP A 479 12.72 7.84 10.47
N GLY A 480 11.84 7.77 9.47
CA GLY A 480 10.43 7.38 9.65
C GLY A 480 9.50 8.55 9.99
N LYS A 481 10.04 9.70 10.43
CA LYS A 481 9.24 10.88 10.82
C LYS A 481 9.51 12.10 9.96
N ASN A 482 10.78 12.42 9.75
CA ASN A 482 11.20 13.62 9.04
C ASN A 482 11.24 13.37 7.55
N LYS A 483 10.60 14.25 6.77
CA LYS A 483 10.68 14.21 5.30
C LYS A 483 12.13 14.35 4.85
N LEU A 484 12.52 13.59 3.83
CA LEU A 484 13.83 13.71 3.20
C LEU A 484 14.06 15.13 2.69
N SER A 485 15.06 15.79 3.28
CA SER A 485 15.32 17.20 3.02
C SER A 485 16.18 17.38 1.77
N LYS A 486 15.77 18.27 0.87
CA LYS A 486 16.55 18.69 -0.31
C LYS A 486 17.89 19.35 0.04
N ARG A 487 18.19 19.62 1.31
CA ARG A 487 19.46 20.18 1.77
C ARG A 487 20.53 19.12 2.03
N LYS A 488 20.16 17.84 2.08
CA LYS A 488 21.09 16.74 2.38
C LYS A 488 21.55 16.08 1.09
N SER A 489 22.83 15.75 1.00
CA SER A 489 23.43 15.14 -0.19
C SER A 489 22.77 13.80 -0.55
N HIS A 490 22.48 12.94 0.43
CA HIS A 490 21.79 11.66 0.23
C HIS A 490 20.31 11.79 -0.19
N ALA A 491 19.78 13.01 -0.34
CA ALA A 491 18.49 13.21 -0.95
C ALA A 491 18.53 13.10 -2.49
N PHE A 492 19.71 13.19 -3.09
CA PHE A 492 19.91 13.20 -4.53
C PHE A 492 20.43 11.87 -5.06
N VAL A 493 20.05 11.53 -6.28
CA VAL A 493 20.48 10.30 -6.96
C VAL A 493 21.99 10.29 -7.19
N SER A 494 22.54 11.46 -7.52
CA SER A 494 23.98 11.69 -7.73
C SER A 494 24.84 11.20 -6.57
N TYR A 495 24.37 11.33 -5.32
CA TYR A 495 25.08 10.82 -4.15
C TYR A 495 25.35 9.31 -4.23
N TYR A 496 24.34 8.54 -4.61
CA TYR A 496 24.42 7.08 -4.70
C TYR A 496 25.28 6.65 -5.89
N THR A 497 25.14 7.32 -7.03
CA THR A 497 25.96 7.02 -8.22
C THR A 497 27.41 7.41 -8.02
N ASN A 498 27.70 8.51 -7.32
CA ASN A 498 29.07 8.97 -7.04
C ASN A 498 29.78 8.07 -6.04
N LEU A 499 29.06 7.55 -5.03
CA LEU A 499 29.57 6.47 -4.19
C LEU A 499 29.78 5.16 -4.96
N GLY A 500 29.11 5.02 -6.11
CA GLY A 500 29.23 3.87 -6.98
C GLY A 500 28.40 2.68 -6.54
N TYR A 501 27.22 2.91 -5.96
CA TYR A 501 26.21 1.85 -5.88
C TYR A 501 25.75 1.49 -7.30
N LEU A 502 25.63 0.20 -7.55
CA LEU A 502 25.13 -0.30 -8.83
C LEU A 502 23.65 0.06 -9.02
N PRO A 503 23.19 0.31 -10.26
CA PRO A 503 21.82 0.73 -10.51
C PRO A 503 20.77 -0.19 -9.88
N LEU A 504 20.96 -1.51 -10.04
CA LEU A 504 20.04 -2.52 -9.55
C LEU A 504 19.91 -2.52 -8.02
N ALA A 505 20.97 -2.20 -7.28
CA ALA A 505 20.94 -2.09 -5.83
C ALA A 505 20.05 -0.92 -5.38
N VAL A 506 20.21 0.25 -6.02
CA VAL A 506 19.42 1.44 -5.69
C VAL A 506 17.95 1.22 -6.05
N LEU A 507 17.63 0.61 -7.20
CA LEU A 507 16.24 0.30 -7.55
C LEU A 507 15.60 -0.67 -6.55
N ASN A 508 16.30 -1.75 -6.16
CA ASN A 508 15.81 -2.67 -5.14
C ASN A 508 15.63 -1.99 -3.77
N PHE A 509 16.53 -1.08 -3.41
CA PHE A 509 16.37 -0.27 -2.20
C PHE A 509 15.06 0.53 -2.23
N LEU A 510 14.70 1.14 -3.37
CA LEU A 510 13.47 1.90 -3.57
C LEU A 510 12.19 1.05 -3.61
N LEU A 511 12.32 -0.27 -3.74
CA LEU A 511 11.24 -1.26 -3.61
C LEU A 511 10.99 -1.73 -2.17
N ARG A 512 11.66 -1.17 -1.16
CA ARG A 512 11.31 -1.54 0.22
C ARG A 512 9.96 -0.94 0.63
N ASN A 513 9.37 -1.53 1.67
CA ASN A 513 8.24 -0.99 2.41
C ASN A 513 6.96 -0.73 1.59
N GLY A 514 6.36 -1.80 1.04
CA GLY A 514 5.08 -1.73 0.32
C GLY A 514 5.26 -1.26 -1.12
N SER A 515 6.08 -1.97 -1.89
CA SER A 515 6.52 -1.59 -3.24
C SER A 515 5.60 -1.98 -4.37
N GLY A 516 4.48 -2.63 -4.09
CA GLY A 516 3.69 -3.19 -5.16
C GLY A 516 4.29 -4.45 -5.77
N ILE A 517 5.19 -5.18 -5.09
CA ILE A 517 5.74 -6.44 -5.61
C ILE A 517 5.05 -7.63 -4.94
N LYS A 518 4.50 -8.55 -5.75
CA LYS A 518 3.91 -9.81 -5.27
C LYS A 518 4.98 -10.66 -4.57
N GLU A 519 4.62 -11.20 -3.40
CA GLU A 519 5.50 -12.04 -2.58
C GLU A 519 6.87 -11.38 -2.32
N TYR A 520 6.85 -10.07 -2.04
CA TYR A 520 8.07 -9.31 -1.80
C TYR A 520 8.92 -9.90 -0.67
N ASN A 521 10.16 -10.21 -0.97
CA ASN A 521 11.16 -10.69 -0.03
C ASN A 521 12.27 -9.63 0.10
N LEU A 522 12.41 -9.09 1.30
CA LEU A 522 13.46 -8.12 1.61
C LEU A 522 14.84 -8.69 1.25
N HIS A 523 15.10 -9.97 1.49
CA HIS A 523 16.41 -10.60 1.28
C HIS A 523 16.69 -11.05 -0.15
N LYS A 524 15.84 -10.71 -1.12
CA LYS A 524 16.03 -11.01 -2.54
C LYS A 524 16.44 -9.77 -3.33
N LEU A 525 17.39 -9.91 -4.25
CA LEU A 525 17.69 -8.93 -5.28
C LEU A 525 16.84 -9.26 -6.50
N TYR A 526 15.90 -8.39 -6.83
CA TYR A 526 15.05 -8.54 -8.00
C TYR A 526 15.74 -7.94 -9.21
N THR A 527 15.71 -8.64 -10.34
CA THR A 527 16.03 -8.07 -11.67
C THR A 527 14.90 -7.14 -12.11
N ILE A 528 15.17 -6.22 -13.04
CA ILE A 528 14.12 -5.31 -13.57
C ILE A 528 12.95 -6.12 -14.16
N ASP A 529 13.22 -7.21 -14.88
CA ASP A 529 12.17 -8.06 -15.46
C ASP A 529 11.32 -8.76 -14.39
N GLU A 530 11.93 -9.20 -13.29
CA GLU A 530 11.17 -9.74 -12.15
C GLU A 530 10.35 -8.66 -11.44
N MET A 531 10.88 -7.43 -11.33
CA MET A 531 10.13 -6.30 -10.79
C MET A 531 8.90 -6.04 -11.65
N ILE A 532 9.07 -5.97 -12.98
CA ILE A 532 7.98 -5.77 -13.95
C ILE A 532 6.97 -6.91 -13.85
N THR A 533 7.43 -8.16 -13.88
CA THR A 533 6.55 -9.33 -13.88
C THR A 533 5.71 -9.41 -12.61
N ASN A 534 6.29 -9.08 -11.45
CA ASN A 534 5.63 -9.20 -10.15
C ASN A 534 4.97 -7.90 -9.68
N PHE A 535 5.01 -6.83 -10.47
CA PHE A 535 4.40 -5.56 -10.10
C PHE A 535 2.87 -5.64 -10.05
N ASP A 536 2.31 -5.05 -9.01
CA ASP A 536 0.89 -4.88 -8.71
C ASP A 536 0.71 -3.60 -7.88
N GLN A 537 0.15 -2.57 -8.52
CA GLN A 537 -0.09 -1.27 -7.89
C GLN A 537 -0.95 -1.32 -6.62
N ASN A 538 -1.79 -2.36 -6.43
CA ASN A 538 -2.67 -2.47 -5.27
C ASN A 538 -1.91 -2.92 -4.02
N LEU A 539 -0.72 -3.51 -4.22
CA LEU A 539 0.21 -3.90 -3.15
C LEU A 539 1.14 -2.75 -2.74
N ILE A 540 0.93 -1.54 -3.25
CA ILE A 540 1.65 -0.35 -2.80
C ILE A 540 1.14 0.03 -1.41
N GLY A 541 2.03 0.02 -0.43
CA GLY A 541 1.72 0.34 0.95
C GLY A 541 1.42 1.83 1.15
N ARG A 542 0.67 2.17 2.21
CA ARG A 542 0.37 3.57 2.59
C ARG A 542 1.43 4.20 3.50
N SER A 543 2.26 3.36 4.12
CA SER A 543 3.27 3.79 5.10
C SER A 543 4.37 4.62 4.44
N THR A 544 4.92 5.58 5.19
CA THR A 544 6.07 6.36 4.74
C THR A 544 7.27 5.45 4.47
N PHE A 545 8.04 5.76 3.44
CA PHE A 545 9.24 5.01 3.07
C PHE A 545 10.45 5.55 3.82
N MET A 546 10.96 4.83 4.82
CA MET A 546 12.13 5.23 5.59
C MET A 546 13.42 4.83 4.88
N LEU A 547 14.36 5.77 4.75
CA LEU A 547 15.71 5.47 4.29
C LEU A 547 16.45 4.58 5.29
N ASP A 548 17.05 3.52 4.78
CA ASP A 548 17.84 2.58 5.57
C ASP A 548 19.11 2.23 4.81
N LEU A 549 20.19 2.93 5.15
CA LEU A 549 21.46 2.77 4.45
C LEU A 549 22.06 1.37 4.67
N LYS A 550 21.73 0.69 5.78
CA LYS A 550 22.20 -0.69 6.01
C LYS A 550 21.59 -1.65 5.00
N GLU A 551 20.31 -1.47 4.69
CA GLU A 551 19.63 -2.25 3.66
C GLU A 551 20.10 -1.88 2.25
N LEU A 552 20.42 -0.61 2.00
CA LEU A 552 21.07 -0.22 0.75
C LEU A 552 22.43 -0.92 0.58
N ASP A 553 23.28 -0.94 1.62
CA ASP A 553 24.57 -1.65 1.56
C ASP A 553 24.38 -3.15 1.34
N ARG A 554 23.33 -3.74 1.91
CA ARG A 554 22.99 -5.14 1.67
C ARG A 554 22.62 -5.38 0.20
N TYR A 555 21.77 -4.55 -0.39
CA TYR A 555 21.48 -4.64 -1.83
C TYR A 555 22.70 -4.33 -2.69
N GLY A 556 23.57 -3.42 -2.24
CA GLY A 556 24.86 -3.14 -2.86
C GLY A 556 25.68 -4.42 -3.01
N ARG A 557 25.91 -5.14 -1.90
CA ARG A 557 26.62 -6.43 -1.90
C ARG A 557 26.00 -7.45 -2.86
N MET A 558 24.68 -7.62 -2.77
CA MET A 558 23.98 -8.57 -3.64
C MET A 558 24.09 -8.20 -5.11
N ALA A 559 23.99 -6.91 -5.44
CA ALA A 559 24.13 -6.45 -6.82
C ALA A 559 25.56 -6.65 -7.32
N PHE A 560 26.57 -6.39 -6.50
CA PHE A 560 27.96 -6.69 -6.85
C PHE A 560 28.17 -8.17 -7.17
N GLN A 561 27.69 -9.06 -6.30
CA GLN A 561 27.77 -10.52 -6.49
C GLN A 561 27.02 -11.01 -7.73
N ALA A 562 25.91 -10.37 -8.08
CA ALA A 562 25.11 -10.74 -9.23
C ALA A 562 25.58 -10.13 -10.56
N SER A 563 26.54 -9.20 -10.53
CA SER A 563 26.97 -8.44 -11.70
C SER A 563 28.05 -9.15 -12.50
N ASP A 564 28.03 -8.97 -13.81
CA ASP A 564 29.12 -9.41 -14.67
C ASP A 564 30.28 -8.43 -14.60
N PHE A 565 31.50 -8.95 -14.43
CA PHE A 565 32.65 -8.09 -14.25
C PHE A 565 32.92 -7.18 -15.46
N GLU A 566 32.93 -7.75 -16.67
CA GLU A 566 33.31 -7.03 -17.88
C GLU A 566 32.22 -6.07 -18.33
N LYS A 567 30.95 -6.50 -18.22
CA LYS A 567 29.80 -5.72 -18.70
C LYS A 567 29.35 -4.66 -17.70
N ASP A 568 29.36 -4.96 -16.41
CA ASP A 568 28.75 -4.10 -15.39
C ASP A 568 29.79 -3.41 -14.50
N LEU A 569 30.76 -4.17 -13.96
CA LEU A 569 31.70 -3.64 -12.97
C LEU A 569 32.82 -2.81 -13.61
N LEU A 570 33.41 -3.27 -14.72
CA LEU A 570 34.54 -2.62 -15.38
C LEU A 570 34.20 -1.19 -15.87
N PRO A 571 33.05 -0.92 -16.51
CA PRO A 571 32.65 0.44 -16.86
C PRO A 571 32.50 1.34 -15.64
N CYS A 572 31.90 0.84 -14.56
CA CYS A 572 31.75 1.56 -13.30
C CYS A 572 33.10 1.88 -12.65
N ILE A 573 34.04 0.93 -12.65
CA ILE A 573 35.40 1.12 -12.17
C ILE A 573 36.10 2.23 -12.98
N LYS A 574 36.08 2.14 -14.32
CA LYS A 574 36.66 3.17 -15.21
C LYS A 574 36.08 4.56 -14.95
N LYS A 575 34.76 4.64 -14.76
CA LYS A 575 34.09 5.89 -14.40
C LYS A 575 34.60 6.44 -13.06
N GLN A 576 34.71 5.61 -12.04
CA GLN A 576 35.21 6.05 -10.73
C GLN A 576 36.66 6.53 -10.78
N PHE A 577 37.52 5.84 -11.54
CA PHE A 577 38.88 6.32 -11.81
C PHE A 577 38.91 7.72 -12.44
N SER A 578 37.98 8.01 -13.35
CA SER A 578 37.90 9.33 -13.98
C SER A 578 37.56 10.46 -12.99
N LEU A 579 36.87 10.12 -11.89
CA LEU A 579 36.46 11.05 -10.83
C LEU A 579 37.56 11.31 -9.78
N LEU A 580 38.65 10.54 -9.77
CA LEU A 580 39.76 10.76 -8.84
C LEU A 580 40.46 12.11 -9.12
N PRO A 581 41.00 12.80 -8.09
CA PRO A 581 41.83 13.99 -8.29
C PRO A 581 43.05 13.71 -9.17
N GLU A 582 43.46 14.67 -10.00
CA GLU A 582 44.63 14.50 -10.89
C GLU A 582 45.92 14.16 -10.14
N THR A 583 46.08 14.68 -8.92
CA THR A 583 47.20 14.36 -8.02
C THR A 583 47.26 12.87 -7.69
N THR A 584 46.10 12.22 -7.51
CA THR A 584 45.99 10.78 -7.26
C THR A 584 46.21 10.00 -8.54
N LYS A 585 45.68 10.47 -9.68
CA LYS A 585 45.89 9.85 -11.00
C LYS A 585 47.37 9.81 -11.41
N THR A 586 48.14 10.87 -11.17
CA THR A 586 49.58 10.91 -11.46
C THR A 586 50.41 10.00 -10.56
N SER A 587 49.88 9.62 -9.40
CA SER A 587 50.55 8.73 -8.43
C SER A 587 50.33 7.25 -8.76
N ILE A 588 49.34 6.95 -9.61
CA ILE A 588 49.02 5.60 -10.05
C ILE A 588 49.93 5.24 -11.24
N ASN A 589 50.74 4.19 -11.09
CA ASN A 589 51.60 3.71 -12.16
C ASN A 589 50.74 3.34 -13.39
N PRO A 590 50.97 3.93 -14.59
CA PRO A 590 50.20 3.65 -15.80
C PRO A 590 50.20 2.17 -16.20
N GLN A 591 51.21 1.40 -15.80
CA GLN A 591 51.27 -0.05 -16.02
C GLN A 591 50.28 -0.85 -15.16
N LEU A 592 49.71 -0.25 -14.11
CA LEU A 592 48.59 -0.82 -13.35
C LEU A 592 47.26 -0.74 -14.12
N LEU A 593 47.18 -0.02 -15.25
CA LEU A 593 46.00 -0.08 -16.12
C LEU A 593 46.11 -1.17 -17.20
N THR A 594 47.11 -2.05 -17.11
CA THR A 594 47.27 -3.20 -18.02
C THR A 594 46.28 -4.32 -17.69
N SER A 595 45.93 -5.13 -18.68
CA SER A 595 45.03 -6.28 -18.54
C SER A 595 45.45 -7.25 -17.42
N SER A 596 46.75 -7.36 -17.12
CA SER A 596 47.26 -8.19 -16.02
C SER A 596 46.91 -7.67 -14.63
N TYR A 597 46.84 -6.35 -14.43
CA TYR A 597 46.41 -5.77 -13.16
C TYR A 597 44.90 -5.88 -13.00
N PHE A 598 44.13 -5.62 -14.08
CA PHE A 598 42.70 -5.89 -14.07
C PHE A 598 42.40 -7.34 -13.69
N ASN A 599 43.14 -8.32 -14.18
CA ASN A 599 42.99 -9.72 -13.74
C ASN A 599 43.27 -9.94 -12.23
N LYS A 600 44.21 -9.19 -11.64
CA LYS A 600 44.46 -9.24 -10.18
C LYS A 600 43.34 -8.55 -9.39
N VAL A 601 42.83 -7.42 -9.89
CA VAL A 601 41.66 -6.73 -9.33
C VAL A 601 40.45 -7.65 -9.39
N ILE A 602 40.18 -8.30 -10.53
CA ILE A 602 39.15 -9.33 -10.72
C ILE A 602 39.30 -10.44 -9.67
N SER A 603 40.50 -11.02 -9.56
CA SER A 603 40.77 -12.12 -8.61
C SER A 603 40.53 -11.70 -7.16
N PHE A 604 40.93 -10.48 -6.79
CA PHE A 604 40.73 -9.94 -5.45
C PHE A 604 39.27 -9.59 -5.17
N LEU A 605 38.57 -9.02 -6.16
CA LEU A 605 37.14 -8.69 -6.06
C LEU A 605 36.33 -9.96 -5.86
N HIS A 606 36.60 -11.01 -6.65
CA HIS A 606 35.99 -12.34 -6.47
C HIS A 606 36.22 -12.93 -5.07
N LEU A 607 37.40 -12.72 -4.48
CA LEU A 607 37.71 -13.20 -3.13
C LEU A 607 37.01 -12.42 -2.01
N ASN A 608 36.56 -11.18 -2.28
CA ASN A 608 36.04 -10.27 -1.27
C ASN A 608 34.59 -9.82 -1.54
N GLU A 609 33.88 -10.44 -2.49
CA GLU A 609 32.55 -10.01 -2.97
C GLU A 609 31.52 -9.76 -1.86
N GLU A 610 31.59 -10.51 -0.75
CA GLU A 610 30.69 -10.32 0.40
C GLU A 610 30.96 -9.04 1.20
N LYS A 611 32.09 -8.36 1.00
CA LYS A 611 32.45 -7.13 1.73
C LYS A 611 32.11 -5.86 0.95
N PHE A 612 32.21 -5.88 -0.38
CA PHE A 612 32.02 -4.70 -1.21
C PHE A 612 30.55 -4.41 -1.47
N CYS A 613 30.12 -3.17 -1.21
CA CYS A 613 28.74 -2.75 -1.47
C CYS A 613 28.62 -1.60 -2.48
N LYS A 614 29.70 -0.84 -2.69
CA LYS A 614 29.79 0.32 -3.57
C LYS A 614 31.20 0.45 -4.13
N MET A 615 31.35 1.03 -5.32
CA MET A 615 32.66 1.14 -5.98
C MET A 615 33.67 1.98 -5.21
N SER A 616 33.22 2.95 -4.40
CA SER A 616 34.14 3.71 -3.55
C SER A 616 34.91 2.81 -2.58
N ASP A 617 34.33 1.69 -2.13
CA ASP A 617 35.00 0.75 -1.21
C ASP A 617 36.20 0.07 -1.89
N ILE A 618 36.14 -0.08 -3.22
CA ILE A 618 37.22 -0.62 -4.04
C ILE A 618 38.31 0.45 -4.15
N THR A 619 37.98 1.65 -4.65
CA THR A 619 38.98 2.68 -4.91
C THR A 619 39.73 3.14 -3.66
N THR A 620 39.08 3.17 -2.50
CA THR A 620 39.76 3.53 -1.24
C THR A 620 40.78 2.46 -0.83
N VAL A 621 40.52 1.19 -1.11
CA VAL A 621 41.41 0.07 -0.75
C VAL A 621 42.56 -0.10 -1.76
N PHE A 622 42.37 0.32 -3.01
CA PHE A 622 43.36 0.16 -4.08
C PHE A 622 44.30 1.35 -4.26
N PHE A 623 43.93 2.55 -3.81
CA PHE A 623 44.68 3.79 -4.05
C PHE A 623 45.18 4.52 -2.80
N ASP A 624 44.80 4.04 -1.61
CA ASP A 624 45.53 4.31 -0.36
C ASP A 624 46.56 3.18 -0.13
#